data_AF-G9K8S4-F1
#
_entry.id   AF-G9K8S4-F1
#
_cell.length_a   1.000
_cell.length_b   1.000
_cell.length_c   1.000
_cell.angle_alpha   90.00
_cell.angle_beta   90.00
_cell.angle_gamma   90.00
#
_symmetry.space_group_name_H-M   'P 1'
#
loop_
_entity.id
_entity.type
_entity.pdbx_description
1 polymer ?
#
loop_
_entity_poly.entity_id
_entity_poly.type
_entity_poly.pdbx_seq_one_letter_code
_entity_poly.pdbx_strand_id
1 'polypeptide(L)'
;LSHFSMQKINGTEVTQNDMIMAERLFGILAHVASSELPQYRLISILGDVRKKQFRYLLETKGKKPGLVNEENSDSKRLVGENTNRATLNYTTRDFYNERLEEIKEKKKFCKMYMEDLVKEATEINMKNEALQKLWPQMFIELVRDAVIEIRNKNSYMKLCLHQITDQ
;
A
#
# COMPACT_ATOMS: atom_id res chain seq x y z
N LEU A 1 -29.23 9.51 -16.34
CA LEU A 1 -29.35 8.43 -17.36
C LEU A 1 -28.30 8.59 -18.46
N SER A 2 -28.25 9.75 -19.14
CA SER A 2 -27.21 10.10 -20.13
C SER A 2 -25.77 9.91 -19.62
N HIS A 3 -25.48 10.33 -18.38
CA HIS A 3 -24.16 10.19 -17.77
C HIS A 3 -23.70 8.72 -17.55
N PHE A 4 -24.65 7.78 -17.40
CA PHE A 4 -24.34 6.35 -17.26
C PHE A 4 -24.30 5.63 -18.60
N SER A 5 -24.46 6.34 -19.73
CA SER A 5 -24.62 5.77 -21.07
C SER A 5 -25.66 4.63 -21.09
N MET A 6 -26.68 4.74 -20.24
CA MET A 6 -27.62 3.65 -19.97
C MET A 6 -28.65 3.62 -21.10
N GLN A 7 -28.48 2.68 -22.03
CA GLN A 7 -29.34 2.54 -23.20
C GLN A 7 -30.59 1.70 -22.93
N LYS A 8 -30.54 0.82 -21.91
CA LYS A 8 -31.65 -0.04 -21.51
C LYS A 8 -31.78 -0.13 -19.99
N ILE A 9 -33.02 -0.17 -19.50
CA ILE A 9 -33.37 -0.45 -18.10
C ILE A 9 -34.38 -1.59 -18.10
N ASN A 10 -34.05 -2.70 -17.42
CA ASN A 10 -34.90 -3.90 -17.34
C ASN A 10 -35.38 -4.44 -18.70
N GLY A 11 -34.55 -4.30 -19.74
CA GLY A 11 -34.87 -4.72 -21.12
C GLY A 11 -35.61 -3.67 -21.97
N THR A 12 -36.13 -2.60 -21.36
CA THR A 12 -36.76 -1.48 -22.06
C THR A 12 -35.73 -0.45 -22.47
N GLU A 13 -35.81 0.06 -23.70
CA GLU A 13 -34.93 1.12 -24.19
C GLU A 13 -35.22 2.45 -23.52
N VAL A 14 -34.16 3.15 -23.12
CA VAL A 14 -34.27 4.48 -22.52
C VAL A 14 -34.50 5.50 -23.61
N THR A 15 -35.69 6.10 -23.63
CA THR A 15 -36.04 7.11 -24.63
C THR A 15 -35.55 8.49 -24.22
N GLN A 16 -35.53 9.43 -25.17
CA GLN A 16 -35.23 10.84 -24.88
C GLN A 16 -36.24 11.45 -23.90
N ASN A 17 -37.51 11.03 -23.97
CA ASN A 17 -38.53 11.48 -23.03
C ASN A 17 -38.25 11.01 -21.60
N ASP A 18 -37.75 9.79 -21.42
CA ASP A 18 -37.35 9.27 -20.11
C ASP A 18 -36.18 10.06 -19.54
N MET A 19 -35.24 10.49 -20.39
CA MET A 19 -34.13 11.35 -19.97
C MET A 19 -34.63 12.72 -19.50
N ILE A 20 -35.52 13.36 -20.25
CA ILE A 20 -36.11 14.66 -19.89
C ILE A 20 -36.93 14.54 -18.60
N MET A 21 -37.72 13.47 -18.45
CA MET A 21 -38.52 13.23 -17.25
C MET A 21 -37.64 12.98 -16.02
N ALA A 22 -36.59 12.18 -16.17
CA ALA A 22 -35.63 11.92 -15.09
C ALA A 22 -34.90 13.19 -14.67
N GLU A 23 -34.50 14.05 -15.61
CA GLU A 23 -33.88 15.34 -15.31
C GLU A 23 -34.85 16.29 -14.60
N ARG A 24 -36.11 16.32 -15.03
CA ARG A 24 -37.14 17.13 -14.36
C ARG A 24 -37.44 16.67 -12.94
N LEU A 25 -37.46 15.36 -12.70
CA LEU A 25 -37.77 14.78 -11.38
C LEU A 25 -36.58 14.83 -10.42
N PHE A 26 -35.37 14.52 -10.90
CA PHE A 26 -34.19 14.33 -10.05
C PHE A 26 -33.11 15.39 -10.25
N GLY A 27 -33.26 16.30 -11.22
CA GLY A 27 -32.26 17.34 -11.52
C GLY A 27 -31.99 18.28 -10.35
N ILE A 28 -33.04 18.67 -9.61
CA ILE A 28 -32.89 19.50 -8.40
C ILE A 28 -32.15 18.72 -7.31
N LEU A 29 -32.47 17.45 -7.11
CA LEU A 29 -31.78 16.60 -6.13
C LEU A 29 -30.31 16.42 -6.52
N ALA A 30 -30.01 16.23 -7.81
CA ALA A 30 -28.65 16.18 -8.32
C ALA A 30 -27.91 17.51 -8.11
N HIS A 31 -28.58 18.64 -8.34
CA HIS A 31 -28.04 19.97 -8.10
C HIS A 31 -27.71 20.16 -6.61
N VAL A 32 -28.67 19.91 -5.72
CA VAL A 32 -28.49 19.99 -4.26
C VAL A 32 -27.36 19.07 -3.79
N ALA A 33 -27.32 17.81 -4.24
CA ALA A 33 -26.24 16.87 -3.92
C ALA A 33 -24.86 17.31 -4.44
N SER A 34 -24.82 18.24 -5.40
CA SER A 34 -23.58 18.81 -5.97
C SER A 34 -23.20 20.15 -5.36
N SER A 35 -24.19 20.97 -4.95
CA SER A 35 -23.99 22.36 -4.51
C SER A 35 -23.96 22.54 -3.00
N GLU A 36 -24.70 21.72 -2.25
CA GLU A 36 -24.97 21.94 -0.81
C GLU A 36 -24.05 21.12 0.11
N LEU A 37 -23.17 20.28 -0.43
CA LEU A 37 -22.27 19.46 0.39
C LEU A 37 -20.98 20.23 0.68
N PRO A 38 -20.73 20.60 1.95
CA PRO A 38 -19.52 21.29 2.31
C PRO A 38 -18.29 20.49 1.88
N GLN A 39 -17.29 21.17 1.31
CA GLN A 39 -16.08 20.55 0.75
C GLN A 39 -15.36 19.60 1.73
N TYR A 40 -15.44 19.90 3.03
CA TYR A 40 -14.89 19.04 4.09
C TYR A 40 -15.64 17.71 4.25
N ARG A 41 -16.95 17.66 3.97
CA ARG A 41 -17.74 16.41 3.97
C ARG A 41 -17.43 15.55 2.76
N LEU A 42 -17.24 16.16 1.58
CA LEU A 42 -16.81 15.45 0.37
C LEU A 42 -15.48 14.72 0.58
N ILE A 43 -14.52 15.38 1.24
CA ILE A 43 -13.21 14.79 1.58
C ILE A 43 -13.32 13.59 2.54
N SER A 44 -14.32 13.57 3.43
CA SER A 44 -14.56 12.47 4.38
C SER A 44 -15.18 11.24 3.70
N ILE A 45 -16.09 11.47 2.74
CA ILE A 45 -16.76 10.41 1.96
C ILE A 45 -15.79 9.78 0.96
N LEU A 46 -14.85 10.58 0.44
CA LEU A 46 -13.90 10.19 -0.56
C LEU A 46 -12.66 9.56 0.11
N GLY A 47 -12.64 8.22 0.20
CA GLY A 47 -11.54 7.45 0.82
C GLY A 47 -10.13 7.87 0.36
N ASP A 48 -9.11 7.52 1.14
CA ASP A 48 -7.77 8.15 1.12
C ASP A 48 -7.09 8.25 -0.26
N VAL A 49 -7.32 7.29 -1.16
CA VAL A 49 -6.77 7.29 -2.53
C VAL A 49 -7.34 8.46 -3.36
N ARG A 50 -8.65 8.68 -3.25
CA ARG A 50 -9.37 9.68 -4.03
C ARG A 50 -9.30 11.08 -3.39
N LYS A 51 -9.00 11.15 -2.08
CA LYS A 51 -8.71 12.40 -1.34
C LYS A 51 -7.50 13.16 -1.90
N LYS A 52 -6.43 12.45 -2.29
CA LYS A 52 -5.23 13.07 -2.89
C LYS A 52 -5.53 13.68 -4.27
N GLN A 53 -6.26 12.95 -5.12
CA GLN A 53 -6.68 13.43 -6.44
C GLN A 53 -7.65 14.63 -6.33
N PHE A 54 -8.58 14.61 -5.38
CA PHE A 54 -9.50 15.72 -5.17
C PHE A 54 -8.81 17.00 -4.71
N ARG A 55 -7.82 16.89 -3.82
CA ARG A 55 -7.02 18.04 -3.37
C ARG A 55 -6.26 18.69 -4.54
N TYR A 56 -5.67 17.86 -5.41
CA TYR A 56 -4.97 18.32 -6.61
C TYR A 56 -5.90 19.02 -7.62
N LEU A 57 -7.11 18.50 -7.82
CA LEU A 57 -8.15 19.14 -8.65
C LEU A 57 -8.66 20.47 -8.08
N LEU A 58 -8.71 20.62 -6.75
CA LEU A 58 -9.09 21.88 -6.11
C LEU A 58 -8.02 22.96 -6.31
N GLU A 59 -6.74 22.58 -6.20
CA GLU A 59 -5.60 23.50 -6.36
C GLU A 59 -5.44 24.01 -7.80
N THR A 60 -5.88 23.23 -8.79
CA THR A 60 -5.81 23.59 -10.22
C THR A 60 -6.95 24.49 -10.69
N LYS A 61 -8.08 24.55 -9.97
CA LYS A 61 -9.23 25.43 -10.31
C LYS A 61 -9.01 26.92 -9.99
N GLY A 62 -7.88 27.30 -9.41
CA GLY A 62 -7.56 28.70 -9.05
C GLY A 62 -6.79 29.51 -10.10
N LYS A 63 -6.42 28.94 -11.25
CA LYS A 63 -5.62 29.65 -12.27
C LYS A 63 -6.28 29.58 -13.66
N LYS A 64 -6.46 30.75 -14.28
CA LYS A 64 -7.04 30.95 -15.62
C LYS A 64 -6.32 30.11 -16.70
N PRO A 65 -7.00 29.67 -17.78
CA PRO A 65 -6.38 28.87 -18.84
C PRO A 65 -5.69 29.77 -19.88
N GLY A 66 -4.41 29.49 -20.14
CA GLY A 66 -3.65 30.09 -21.23
C GLY A 66 -2.81 29.02 -21.92
N LEU A 67 -3.32 28.57 -23.08
CA LEU A 67 -2.66 28.17 -24.34
C LEU A 67 -1.32 27.39 -24.35
N VAL A 68 -1.27 26.38 -25.26
CA VAL A 68 -0.08 25.74 -25.93
C VAL A 68 0.60 24.62 -25.12
N ASN A 69 1.04 23.47 -25.65
CA ASN A 69 0.85 22.65 -26.85
C ASN A 69 1.52 21.28 -26.54
N GLU A 70 1.06 20.20 -27.17
CA GLU A 70 1.76 18.93 -27.57
C GLU A 70 3.06 18.49 -26.86
N GLU A 71 3.34 17.25 -26.43
CA GLU A 71 2.87 15.89 -26.72
C GLU A 71 3.28 15.00 -25.53
N ASN A 72 2.46 14.04 -25.06
CA ASN A 72 2.93 12.71 -24.64
C ASN A 72 1.77 11.77 -24.28
N SER A 73 1.75 10.62 -24.94
CA SER A 73 1.16 9.31 -24.57
C SER A 73 0.07 9.21 -23.48
N ASP A 74 -1.10 8.70 -23.90
CA ASP A 74 -1.98 7.80 -23.15
C ASP A 74 -2.74 8.28 -21.91
N SER A 75 -3.06 9.57 -21.80
CA SER A 75 -4.00 10.06 -20.77
C SER A 75 -5.25 10.76 -21.32
N LYS A 76 -5.65 10.47 -22.56
CA LYS A 76 -6.95 10.89 -23.08
C LYS A 76 -8.07 10.18 -22.31
N ARG A 77 -8.68 10.93 -21.37
CA ARG A 77 -10.10 10.91 -20.92
C ARG A 77 -10.30 10.84 -19.40
N LEU A 78 -9.76 11.79 -18.63
CA LEU A 78 -10.23 12.00 -17.25
C LEU A 78 -10.42 13.49 -16.89
N VAL A 79 -10.64 14.36 -17.89
CA VAL A 79 -10.85 15.81 -17.67
C VAL A 79 -12.32 16.16 -17.36
N GLY A 80 -13.23 15.19 -17.30
CA GLY A 80 -14.68 15.46 -17.25
C GLY A 80 -15.47 14.89 -16.08
N GLU A 81 -14.87 14.19 -15.13
CA GLU A 81 -15.63 13.50 -14.09
C GLU A 81 -15.86 14.42 -12.87
N ASN A 82 -16.82 15.32 -13.06
CA ASN A 82 -17.48 16.13 -12.04
C ASN A 82 -17.58 15.45 -10.66
N THR A 83 -17.06 16.15 -9.64
CA THR A 83 -17.13 15.88 -8.19
C THR A 83 -18.52 15.45 -7.69
N ASN A 84 -19.55 15.85 -8.41
CA ASN A 84 -20.97 15.51 -8.26
C ASN A 84 -21.25 14.00 -8.25
N ARG A 85 -20.32 13.18 -8.79
CA ARG A 85 -20.44 11.71 -8.85
C ARG A 85 -20.16 11.02 -7.53
N ALA A 86 -19.39 11.63 -6.62
CA ALA A 86 -19.03 11.00 -5.37
C ALA A 86 -20.20 10.95 -4.37
N THR A 87 -21.12 11.91 -4.44
CA THR A 87 -22.22 12.12 -3.49
C THR A 87 -23.51 11.37 -3.81
N LEU A 88 -23.62 10.78 -5.00
CA LEU A 88 -24.78 9.99 -5.42
C LEU A 88 -24.48 8.49 -5.56
N ASN A 89 -23.41 8.00 -4.92
CA ASN A 89 -23.14 6.57 -4.88
C ASN A 89 -23.99 5.89 -3.80
N TYR A 90 -24.85 4.96 -4.20
CA TYR A 90 -25.50 4.03 -3.30
C TYR A 90 -24.49 2.95 -2.90
N THR A 91 -23.85 3.12 -1.74
CA THR A 91 -22.99 2.08 -1.16
C THR A 91 -23.89 0.99 -0.57
N THR A 92 -23.83 -0.21 -1.15
CA THR A 92 -24.60 -1.36 -0.68
C THR A 92 -24.11 -1.79 0.71
N ARG A 93 -25.00 -2.41 1.49
CA ARG A 93 -24.66 -2.94 2.82
C ARG A 93 -23.50 -3.94 2.77
N ASP A 94 -23.41 -4.71 1.69
CA ASP A 94 -22.34 -5.69 1.48
C ASP A 94 -20.98 -5.01 1.33
N PHE A 95 -20.89 -3.88 0.62
CA PHE A 95 -19.66 -3.11 0.49
C PHE A 95 -19.15 -2.57 1.84
N TYR A 96 -20.04 -2.17 2.74
CA TYR A 96 -19.66 -1.75 4.10
C TYR A 96 -19.11 -2.92 4.92
N ASN A 97 -19.75 -4.09 4.84
CA ASN A 97 -19.32 -5.27 5.56
C ASN A 97 -17.95 -5.77 5.08
N GLU A 98 -17.75 -5.85 3.76
CA GLU A 98 -16.47 -6.23 3.14
C GLU A 98 -15.35 -5.30 3.58
N ARG A 99 -15.58 -3.99 3.55
CA ARG A 99 -14.60 -3.00 4.02
C ARG A 99 -14.27 -3.17 5.52
N LEU A 100 -15.27 -3.52 6.34
CA LEU A 100 -15.08 -3.71 7.77
C LEU A 100 -14.28 -4.99 8.07
N GLU A 101 -14.51 -6.05 7.31
CA GLU A 101 -13.70 -7.27 7.37
C GLU A 101 -12.27 -7.04 6.86
N GLU A 102 -12.08 -6.31 5.76
CA GLU A 102 -10.75 -5.95 5.26
C GLU A 102 -9.94 -5.17 6.33
N ILE A 103 -10.58 -4.26 7.06
CA ILE A 103 -9.93 -3.52 8.16
C ILE A 103 -9.55 -4.47 9.30
N LYS A 104 -10.40 -5.43 9.66
CA LYS A 104 -10.10 -6.43 10.70
C LYS A 104 -8.94 -7.32 10.31
N GLU A 105 -8.93 -7.80 9.06
CA GLU A 105 -7.85 -8.64 8.54
C GLU A 105 -6.53 -7.89 8.49
N LYS A 106 -6.52 -6.65 8.00
CA LYS A 106 -5.33 -5.78 8.02
C LYS A 106 -4.82 -5.57 9.44
N LYS A 107 -5.70 -5.33 10.41
CA LYS A 107 -5.31 -5.17 11.81
C LYS A 107 -4.70 -6.46 12.38
N LYS A 108 -5.29 -7.61 12.06
CA LYS A 108 -4.77 -8.93 12.46
C LYS A 108 -3.39 -9.18 11.86
N PHE A 109 -3.23 -8.92 10.56
CA PHE A 109 -1.97 -9.04 9.85
C PHE A 109 -0.88 -8.16 10.47
N CYS A 110 -1.14 -6.87 10.67
CA CYS A 110 -0.17 -5.96 11.28
C CYS A 110 0.28 -6.43 12.66
N LYS A 111 -0.66 -6.92 13.49
CA LYS A 111 -0.35 -7.45 14.81
C LYS A 111 0.58 -8.66 14.71
N MET A 112 0.24 -9.65 13.89
CA MET A 112 1.07 -10.85 13.71
C MET A 112 2.46 -10.51 13.17
N TYR A 113 2.53 -9.66 12.14
CA TYR A 113 3.80 -9.24 11.56
C TYR A 113 4.71 -8.55 12.58
N MET A 114 4.15 -7.67 13.42
CA MET A 114 4.91 -7.03 14.50
C MET A 114 5.38 -8.04 15.56
N GLU A 115 4.52 -8.99 15.95
CA GLU A 115 4.87 -10.04 16.91
C GLU A 115 6.02 -10.91 16.39
N ASP A 116 5.98 -11.31 15.12
CA ASP A 116 7.03 -12.11 14.48
C ASP A 116 8.35 -11.31 14.40
N LEU A 117 8.29 -10.04 14.00
CA LEU A 117 9.48 -9.18 13.91
C LEU A 117 10.15 -8.99 15.27
N VAL A 118 9.35 -8.74 16.33
CA VAL A 118 9.87 -8.61 17.69
C VAL A 118 10.48 -9.92 18.16
N LYS A 119 9.81 -11.04 17.92
CA LYS A 119 10.33 -12.37 18.26
C LYS A 119 11.69 -12.61 17.61
N GLU A 120 11.81 -12.39 16.30
CA GLU A 120 13.07 -12.57 15.57
C GLU A 120 14.18 -11.66 16.11
N ALA A 121 13.88 -10.38 16.34
CA ALA A 121 14.84 -9.45 16.92
C ALA A 121 15.32 -9.89 18.32
N THR A 122 14.41 -10.39 19.17
CA THR A 122 14.76 -10.91 20.50
C THR A 122 15.62 -12.17 20.42
N GLU A 123 15.32 -13.09 19.50
CA GLU A 123 16.12 -14.31 19.30
C GLU A 123 17.54 -13.98 18.81
N ILE A 124 17.68 -13.02 17.88
CA ILE A 124 18.99 -12.53 17.44
C ILE A 124 19.75 -11.93 18.61
N ASN A 125 19.10 -11.09 19.42
CA ASN A 125 19.73 -10.48 20.59
C ASN A 125 20.20 -11.54 21.60
N MET A 126 19.36 -12.53 21.90
CA MET A 126 19.72 -13.63 22.82
C MET A 126 20.92 -14.44 22.31
N LYS A 127 20.96 -14.74 21.00
CA LYS A 127 22.12 -15.43 20.38
C LYS A 127 23.38 -14.58 20.49
N ASN A 128 23.29 -13.28 20.24
CA ASN A 128 24.42 -12.37 20.37
C ASN A 128 24.92 -12.28 21.81
N GLU A 129 24.03 -12.15 22.80
CA GLU A 129 24.42 -12.14 24.22
C GLU A 129 25.09 -13.46 24.65
N ALA A 130 24.57 -14.60 24.20
CA ALA A 130 25.18 -15.90 24.47
C ALA A 130 26.58 -15.99 23.83
N LEU A 131 26.73 -15.52 22.59
CA LEU A 131 28.02 -15.48 21.90
C LEU A 131 29.01 -14.57 22.64
N GLN A 132 28.60 -13.38 23.07
CA GLN A 132 29.48 -12.46 23.83
C GLN A 132 29.99 -13.08 25.13
N LYS A 133 29.18 -13.92 25.79
CA LYS A 133 29.59 -14.65 27.01
C LYS A 133 30.58 -15.78 26.69
N LEU A 134 30.38 -16.48 25.58
CA LEU A 134 31.18 -17.65 25.21
C LEU A 134 32.49 -17.27 24.48
N TRP A 135 32.49 -16.15 23.77
CA TRP A 135 33.57 -15.70 22.90
C TRP A 135 34.94 -15.60 23.59
N PRO A 136 35.07 -15.04 24.81
CA PRO A 136 36.36 -14.98 25.49
C PRO A 136 36.95 -16.36 25.75
N GLN A 137 36.12 -17.33 26.15
CA GLN A 137 36.58 -18.70 26.43
C GLN A 137 36.97 -19.42 25.13
N MET A 138 36.15 -19.30 24.07
CA MET A 138 36.50 -19.87 22.77
C MET A 138 37.82 -19.31 22.23
N PHE A 139 38.04 -18.00 22.38
CA PHE A 139 39.30 -17.38 21.97
C PHE A 139 40.50 -17.93 22.74
N ILE A 140 40.38 -18.08 24.07
CA ILE A 140 41.43 -18.67 24.91
C ILE A 140 41.75 -20.10 24.46
N GLU A 141 40.73 -20.91 24.18
CA GLU A 141 40.90 -22.29 23.71
C GLU A 141 41.56 -22.34 22.34
N LEU A 142 41.10 -21.53 21.38
CA LEU A 142 41.72 -21.44 20.06
C LEU A 142 43.21 -21.08 20.12
N VAL A 143 43.57 -20.07 20.92
CA VAL A 143 44.97 -19.67 21.09
C VAL A 143 45.77 -20.76 21.79
N ARG A 144 45.21 -21.37 22.85
CA ARG A 144 45.84 -22.47 23.57
C ARG A 144 46.14 -23.64 22.64
N ASP A 145 45.17 -24.05 21.85
CA ASP A 145 45.30 -25.20 20.95
C ASP A 145 46.36 -24.93 19.90
N ALA A 146 46.37 -23.74 19.28
CA ALA A 146 47.42 -23.34 18.34
C ALA A 146 48.82 -23.34 18.97
N VAL A 147 48.97 -22.83 20.20
CA VAL A 147 50.25 -22.82 20.91
C VAL A 147 50.70 -24.24 21.26
N ILE A 148 49.78 -25.11 21.68
CA ILE A 148 50.08 -26.52 21.99
C ILE A 148 50.54 -27.25 20.73
N GLU A 149 49.89 -27.01 19.60
CA GLU A 149 50.20 -27.64 18.31
C GLU A 149 51.64 -27.31 17.86
N ILE A 150 52.05 -26.05 18.00
CA ILE A 150 53.36 -25.55 17.55
C ILE A 150 54.48 -25.83 18.57
N ARG A 151 54.14 -26.20 19.81
CA ARG A 151 55.11 -26.43 20.90
C ARG A 151 56.22 -27.41 20.51
N ASN A 152 55.89 -28.49 19.80
CA ASN A 152 56.86 -29.42 19.25
C ASN A 152 57.06 -29.19 17.76
N LYS A 153 58.07 -28.37 17.43
CA LYS A 153 58.40 -27.98 16.06
C LYS A 153 58.58 -29.16 15.10
N ASN A 154 59.14 -30.28 15.57
CA ASN A 154 59.37 -31.45 14.72
C ASN A 154 58.07 -32.20 14.39
N SER A 155 57.17 -32.36 15.38
CA SER A 155 55.85 -32.95 15.14
C SER A 155 55.00 -32.03 14.27
N TYR A 156 54.99 -30.72 14.55
CA TYR A 156 54.25 -29.73 13.78
C TYR A 156 54.69 -29.71 12.30
N MET A 157 56.00 -29.70 12.05
CA MET A 157 56.54 -29.74 10.68
C MET A 157 56.13 -31.00 9.92
N LYS A 158 56.17 -32.18 10.57
CA LYS A 158 55.68 -33.43 9.95
C LYS A 158 54.19 -33.34 9.62
N LEU A 159 53.40 -32.75 10.51
CA LEU A 159 51.95 -32.61 10.34
C LEU A 159 51.63 -31.67 9.17
N CYS A 160 52.29 -30.52 9.06
CA CYS A 160 52.15 -29.62 7.92
C CYS A 160 52.59 -30.27 6.60
N LEU A 161 53.73 -30.97 6.57
CA LEU A 161 54.19 -31.67 5.37
C LEU A 161 53.20 -32.76 4.94
N HIS A 162 52.60 -33.47 5.89
CA HIS A 162 51.58 -34.49 5.61
C HIS A 162 50.32 -33.85 5.02
N GLN A 163 49.83 -32.74 5.59
CA GLN A 163 48.67 -32.00 5.07
C GLN A 163 48.86 -31.50 3.64
N ILE A 164 50.09 -31.13 3.25
CA ILE A 164 50.42 -30.72 1.88
C ILE A 164 50.49 -31.93 0.93
N THR A 165 50.86 -33.10 1.44
CA THR A 165 51.00 -34.33 0.64
C THR A 165 49.67 -35.04 0.42
N ASP A 166 48.71 -34.87 1.34
CA ASP A 166 47.36 -35.45 1.28
C ASP A 166 46.34 -34.57 0.51
N GLN A 167 46.74 -33.37 0.06
CA GLN A 167 45.99 -32.53 -0.89
C GLN A 167 46.37 -32.85 -2.33
#